data_AF-A0A6G1EBP2-F1
#
_entry.id   AF-A0A6G1EBP2-F1
#
_cell.length_a   1.000
_cell.length_b   1.000
_cell.length_c   1.000
_cell.angle_alpha   90.00
_cell.angle_beta   90.00
_cell.angle_gamma   90.00
#
_symmetry.space_group_name_H-M   'P 1'
#
loop_
_entity.id
_entity.type
_entity.pdbx_description
1 polymer ?
#
loop_
_entity_poly.entity_id
_entity_poly.type
_entity_poly.pdbx_seq_one_letter_code
_entity_poly.pdbx_strand_id
1 'polypeptide(L)'
;PGRGPFRPDNPLEAGTVHFLLPQSIFQSESSAVDLACLMNRLTSLAGKGAAGSGANGPSPVEAVFAGKCRSSKVYGMATTLKDAALRKPVLATIRLFVPAGAARPAAPVGPALGFYRLNLMAFCKDFNSRTQKYKAETPMQVTLTAYKDSTFEFVVKSPSVAWFLKKAAGIKTASSRPGHTVVSSLTLRHVYEIAKLKQSDPYCKHMSLEALCKSIIGTANSLGIEIVKDL
;
A
#
# COMPACT_ATOMS: atom_id res chain seq x y z
N PRO A 1 0.78 -30.13 32.80
CA PRO A 1 1.24 -28.75 33.17
C PRO A 1 2.02 -28.10 32.02
N GLY A 2 1.38 -27.19 31.28
CA GLY A 2 1.98 -26.59 30.08
C GLY A 2 3.17 -25.67 30.40
N ARG A 3 4.28 -25.85 29.69
CA ARG A 3 5.28 -24.78 29.53
C ARG A 3 4.87 -23.94 28.31
N GLY A 4 4.85 -22.62 28.48
CA GLY A 4 4.59 -21.68 27.39
C GLY A 4 5.72 -21.65 26.34
N PRO A 5 5.60 -20.82 25.29
CA PRO A 5 6.64 -20.71 24.26
C PRO A 5 8.01 -20.37 24.86
N PHE A 6 9.04 -21.02 24.33
CA PHE A 6 10.41 -20.95 24.84
C PHE A 6 10.94 -19.51 24.79
N ARG A 7 11.46 -19.00 25.92
CA ARG A 7 12.11 -17.69 25.99
C ARG A 7 13.61 -17.84 25.70
N PRO A 8 14.26 -16.82 25.09
CA PRO A 8 15.66 -16.91 24.69
C PRO A 8 16.65 -17.07 25.86
N ASP A 9 16.24 -16.73 27.08
CA ASP A 9 17.09 -16.74 28.28
C ASP A 9 17.06 -18.06 29.08
N ASN A 10 16.33 -19.07 28.61
CA ASN A 10 16.29 -20.38 29.27
C ASN A 10 17.59 -21.17 29.02
N PRO A 11 18.22 -21.78 30.04
CA PRO A 11 19.41 -22.59 29.87
C PRO A 11 19.14 -23.81 28.97
N LEU A 12 20.03 -24.05 28.01
CA LEU A 12 19.95 -25.16 27.06
C LEU A 12 20.43 -26.45 27.73
N GLU A 13 19.60 -27.50 27.75
CA GLU A 13 20.00 -28.81 28.25
C GLU A 13 20.73 -29.63 27.16
N ALA A 14 21.83 -30.27 27.56
CA ALA A 14 22.68 -31.03 26.64
C ALA A 14 21.95 -32.25 26.08
N GLY A 15 21.97 -32.41 24.75
CA GLY A 15 21.36 -33.54 24.03
C GLY A 15 20.09 -33.21 23.24
N THR A 16 19.55 -31.99 23.34
CA THR A 16 18.34 -31.59 22.58
C THR A 16 18.70 -30.64 21.43
N VAL A 17 18.29 -30.97 20.20
CA VAL A 17 18.49 -30.10 19.01
C VAL A 17 17.34 -29.12 18.91
N HIS A 18 17.63 -27.83 19.13
CA HIS A 18 16.63 -26.76 19.05
C HIS A 18 16.65 -26.08 17.68
N PHE A 19 15.55 -26.20 16.92
CA PHE A 19 15.36 -25.45 15.67
C PHE A 19 14.69 -24.10 15.95
N LEU A 20 15.47 -23.01 15.87
CA LEU A 20 14.95 -21.65 15.96
C LEU A 20 14.34 -21.23 14.62
N LEU A 21 13.01 -21.27 14.52
CA LEU A 21 12.25 -20.75 13.39
C LEU A 21 12.09 -19.22 13.51
N PRO A 22 12.29 -18.44 12.43
CA PRO A 22 12.13 -17.00 12.46
C PRO A 22 10.66 -16.60 12.71
N GLN A 23 10.45 -15.56 13.53
CA GLN A 23 9.14 -15.10 13.99
C GLN A 23 8.17 -14.66 12.88
N SER A 24 8.63 -14.54 11.63
CA SER A 24 7.82 -14.18 10.46
C SER A 24 6.69 -15.17 10.13
N ILE A 25 6.72 -16.39 10.67
CA ILE A 25 5.62 -17.37 10.51
C ILE A 25 4.46 -17.09 11.49
N PHE A 26 4.70 -16.33 12.57
CA PHE A 26 3.71 -16.09 13.64
C PHE A 26 2.93 -14.78 13.51
N GLN A 27 3.12 -14.02 12.42
CA GLN A 27 2.41 -12.76 12.13
C GLN A 27 1.33 -12.90 11.05
N SER A 28 0.46 -13.90 11.20
CA SER A 28 -0.88 -13.85 10.61
C SER A 28 -1.91 -13.68 11.73
N GLU A 29 -2.64 -12.55 11.71
CA GLU A 29 -3.78 -12.29 12.58
C GLU A 29 -4.93 -13.25 12.26
N SER A 30 -4.87 -14.48 12.77
CA SER A 30 -6.05 -15.34 12.90
C SER A 30 -6.59 -15.18 14.31
N SER A 31 -7.76 -14.55 14.44
CA SER A 31 -8.37 -14.34 15.75
C SER A 31 -8.66 -15.70 16.42
N ALA A 32 -8.68 -15.75 17.76
CA ALA A 32 -9.00 -16.99 18.48
C ALA A 32 -10.41 -17.53 18.14
N VAL A 33 -11.29 -16.67 17.60
CA VAL A 33 -12.63 -17.01 17.13
C VAL A 33 -12.58 -17.83 15.83
N ASP A 34 -11.65 -17.52 14.92
CA ASP A 34 -11.51 -18.20 13.63
C ASP A 34 -11.04 -19.64 13.80
N LEU A 35 -10.04 -19.88 14.65
CA LEU A 35 -9.55 -21.24 14.93
C LEU A 35 -10.62 -22.12 15.58
N ALA A 36 -11.41 -21.57 16.52
CA ALA A 36 -12.52 -22.31 17.13
C ALA A 36 -13.64 -22.61 16.12
N CYS A 37 -13.99 -21.67 15.25
CA CYS A 37 -15.00 -21.88 14.21
C CYS A 37 -14.54 -22.89 13.16
N LEU A 38 -13.26 -22.87 12.79
CA LEU A 38 -12.65 -23.78 11.82
C LEU A 38 -12.55 -25.20 12.40
N MET A 39 -12.14 -25.35 13.67
CA MET A 39 -12.15 -26.64 14.36
C MET A 39 -13.56 -27.23 14.44
N ASN A 40 -14.56 -26.45 14.86
CA ASN A 40 -15.95 -26.94 14.93
C ASN A 40 -16.50 -27.35 13.54
N ARG A 41 -16.10 -26.67 12.46
CA ARG A 41 -16.43 -27.10 11.08
C ARG A 41 -15.72 -28.39 10.68
N LEU A 42 -14.45 -28.57 11.03
CA LEU A 42 -13.71 -29.81 10.78
C LEU A 42 -14.30 -31.01 11.55
N THR A 43 -14.63 -30.83 12.84
CA THR A 43 -15.31 -31.87 13.64
C THR A 43 -16.69 -32.22 13.06
N SER A 44 -17.45 -31.22 12.58
CA SER A 44 -18.75 -31.44 11.91
C SER A 44 -18.63 -32.20 10.58
N LEU A 45 -17.50 -32.10 9.88
CA LEU A 45 -17.25 -32.86 8.65
C LEU A 45 -16.78 -34.28 8.96
N ALA A 46 -15.90 -34.46 9.95
CA ALA A 46 -15.47 -35.77 10.42
C ALA A 46 -16.65 -36.62 10.94
N GLY A 47 -17.58 -36.00 11.68
CA GLY A 47 -18.79 -36.68 12.20
C GLY A 47 -19.78 -37.16 11.13
N LYS A 48 -19.65 -36.72 9.86
CA LYS A 48 -20.47 -37.19 8.73
C LYS A 48 -19.78 -38.24 7.86
N GLY A 49 -18.57 -38.68 8.20
CA GLY A 49 -17.76 -39.62 7.40
C GLY A 49 -17.92 -41.11 7.74
N ALA A 50 -18.87 -41.51 8.58
CA ALA A 50 -18.98 -42.87 9.12
C ALA A 50 -20.08 -43.73 8.45
N ALA A 51 -20.07 -43.86 7.12
CA ALA A 51 -20.77 -44.93 6.40
C ALA A 51 -20.26 -45.12 4.95
N GLY A 52 -19.76 -46.31 4.62
CA GLY A 52 -19.80 -46.87 3.25
C GLY A 52 -18.71 -46.49 2.24
N SER A 53 -17.73 -47.39 2.08
CA SER A 53 -17.16 -47.90 0.79
C SER A 53 -16.84 -46.98 -0.40
N GLY A 54 -15.65 -47.15 -0.99
CA GLY A 54 -15.47 -47.00 -2.46
C GLY A 54 -14.18 -46.29 -2.91
N ALA A 55 -13.43 -46.95 -3.79
CA ALA A 55 -12.11 -46.53 -4.27
C ALA A 55 -12.06 -45.28 -5.19
N ASN A 56 -10.86 -44.69 -5.27
CA ASN A 56 -10.33 -43.82 -6.34
C ASN A 56 -10.98 -42.43 -6.56
N GLY A 57 -10.36 -41.40 -5.97
CA GLY A 57 -10.56 -39.98 -6.30
C GLY A 57 -9.44 -39.10 -5.70
N PRO A 58 -9.14 -37.91 -6.25
CA PRO A 58 -8.03 -37.07 -5.81
C PRO A 58 -8.25 -36.44 -4.42
N SER A 59 -7.14 -36.07 -3.77
CA SER A 59 -7.09 -35.69 -2.35
C SER A 59 -7.89 -34.42 -2.00
N PRO A 60 -8.44 -34.32 -0.76
CA PRO A 60 -9.40 -33.27 -0.36
C PRO A 60 -8.87 -31.82 -0.32
N VAL A 61 -7.58 -31.59 -0.61
CA VAL A 61 -6.99 -30.25 -0.71
C VAL A 61 -7.49 -29.47 -1.92
N GLU A 62 -7.90 -30.12 -3.01
CA GLU A 62 -8.40 -29.43 -4.21
C GLU A 62 -9.82 -28.88 -4.02
N ALA A 63 -10.65 -29.55 -3.21
CA ALA A 63 -12.02 -29.12 -2.92
C ALA A 63 -12.09 -27.78 -2.15
N VAL A 64 -11.04 -27.44 -1.40
CA VAL A 64 -10.95 -26.18 -0.64
C VAL A 64 -10.83 -24.96 -1.56
N PHE A 65 -10.12 -25.09 -2.69
CA PHE A 65 -9.92 -23.98 -3.65
C PHE A 65 -11.12 -23.76 -4.59
N ALA A 66 -12.08 -24.68 -4.66
CA ALA A 66 -13.34 -24.51 -5.38
C ALA A 66 -14.39 -23.66 -4.60
N GLY A 67 -14.05 -23.18 -3.39
CA GLY A 67 -14.92 -22.44 -2.48
C GLY A 67 -15.38 -21.07 -2.98
N LYS A 68 -16.52 -21.05 -3.68
CA LYS A 68 -17.17 -19.89 -4.32
C LYS A 68 -17.56 -18.77 -3.34
N CYS A 69 -16.62 -17.88 -3.00
CA CYS A 69 -16.92 -16.66 -2.24
C CYS A 69 -17.83 -15.71 -3.04
N ARG A 70 -19.02 -15.45 -2.51
CA ARG A 70 -20.01 -14.56 -3.12
C ARG A 70 -19.60 -13.10 -2.94
N SER A 71 -19.09 -12.49 -4.00
CA SER A 71 -18.86 -11.05 -4.08
C SER A 71 -20.19 -10.29 -4.05
N SER A 72 -20.39 -9.45 -3.04
CA SER A 72 -21.40 -8.39 -3.06
C SER A 72 -20.90 -7.24 -3.94
N LYS A 73 -21.64 -7.01 -5.04
CA LYS A 73 -21.45 -5.90 -5.98
C LYS A 73 -21.63 -4.53 -5.32
N VAL A 74 -20.89 -3.57 -5.87
CA VAL A 74 -21.32 -2.21 -6.26
C VAL A 74 -20.33 -1.71 -7.35
N TYR A 75 -20.66 -0.61 -8.05
CA TYR A 75 -19.80 -0.06 -9.11
C TYR A 75 -18.64 0.78 -8.54
N GLY A 76 -17.52 0.99 -9.25
CA GLY A 76 -17.16 0.61 -10.62
C GLY A 76 -16.68 1.80 -11.44
N MET A 77 -15.54 1.66 -12.12
CA MET A 77 -15.23 2.46 -13.31
C MET A 77 -14.35 1.63 -14.25
N ALA A 78 -14.65 1.68 -15.55
CA ALA A 78 -14.14 0.73 -16.52
C ALA A 78 -12.68 0.97 -16.87
N THR A 79 -11.85 -0.07 -16.76
CA THR A 79 -10.64 -0.20 -17.59
C THR A 79 -10.76 -1.43 -18.49
N THR A 80 -10.29 -1.19 -19.70
CA THR A 80 -10.34 -2.00 -20.92
C THR A 80 -10.02 -3.49 -20.79
N LEU A 81 -10.59 -4.27 -21.73
CA LEU A 81 -10.34 -5.71 -21.98
C LEU A 81 -8.85 -6.12 -22.18
N LYS A 82 -7.90 -5.19 -22.10
CA LYS A 82 -6.46 -5.47 -22.07
C LYS A 82 -5.99 -6.01 -20.72
N ASP A 83 -6.65 -5.63 -19.63
CA ASP A 83 -6.20 -5.93 -18.26
C ASP A 83 -6.39 -7.41 -17.87
N ALA A 84 -7.31 -8.11 -18.55
CA ALA A 84 -7.54 -9.54 -18.34
C ALA A 84 -6.48 -10.45 -19.00
N ALA A 85 -5.76 -9.96 -20.02
CA ALA A 85 -4.80 -10.73 -20.80
C ALA A 85 -3.43 -10.88 -20.13
N LEU A 86 -3.16 -10.14 -19.04
CA LEU A 86 -1.84 -10.01 -18.44
C LEU A 86 -1.86 -10.27 -16.92
N ARG A 87 -2.28 -11.47 -16.51
CA ARG A 87 -1.92 -12.01 -15.18
C ARG A 87 -0.44 -12.40 -15.13
N LYS A 88 0.44 -11.43 -15.41
CA LYS A 88 1.88 -11.59 -15.19
C LYS A 88 2.13 -11.80 -13.69
N PRO A 89 2.93 -12.79 -13.29
CA PRO A 89 3.25 -13.00 -11.89
C PRO A 89 4.04 -11.80 -11.34
N VAL A 90 3.41 -11.05 -10.44
CA VAL A 90 4.03 -9.94 -9.70
C VAL A 90 5.07 -10.51 -8.74
N LEU A 91 6.27 -9.94 -8.72
CA LEU A 91 7.30 -10.22 -7.73
C LEU A 91 7.11 -9.37 -6.47
N ALA A 92 7.00 -8.05 -6.65
CA ALA A 92 6.93 -7.10 -5.55
C ALA A 92 6.33 -5.77 -6.00
N THR A 93 5.74 -5.05 -5.05
CA THR A 93 5.28 -3.67 -5.22
C THR A 93 6.13 -2.74 -4.35
N ILE A 94 6.87 -1.83 -5.00
CA ILE A 94 7.86 -0.96 -4.39
C ILE A 94 7.28 0.47 -4.33
N ARG A 95 7.48 1.16 -3.20
CA ARG A 95 7.05 2.55 -3.01
C ARG A 95 8.29 3.42 -2.82
N LEU A 96 8.50 4.39 -3.71
CA LEU A 96 9.67 5.27 -3.73
C LEU A 96 9.24 6.74 -3.70
N PHE A 97 10.11 7.60 -3.15
CA PHE A 97 10.02 9.04 -3.32
C PHE A 97 11.12 9.50 -4.28
N VAL A 98 10.75 10.25 -5.32
CA VAL A 98 11.67 10.75 -6.34
C VAL A 98 11.33 12.22 -6.65
N PRO A 99 12.31 13.14 -6.69
CA PRO A 99 12.06 14.53 -7.10
C PRO A 99 11.72 14.62 -8.59
N ALA A 100 10.69 15.41 -8.91
CA ALA A 100 10.24 15.67 -10.28
C ALA A 100 11.36 16.27 -11.15
N GLY A 101 11.47 15.78 -12.40
CA GLY A 101 12.47 16.23 -13.38
C GLY A 101 13.93 15.89 -13.06
N ALA A 102 14.21 15.28 -11.90
CA ALA A 102 15.56 15.00 -11.41
C ALA A 102 15.79 13.50 -11.11
N ALA A 103 15.08 12.60 -11.80
CA ALA A 103 15.37 11.17 -11.67
C ALA A 103 16.77 10.84 -12.22
N ARG A 104 17.66 10.47 -11.30
CA ARG A 104 19.00 9.94 -11.56
C ARG A 104 19.11 8.57 -10.89
N PRO A 105 19.92 7.64 -11.43
CA PRO A 105 20.13 6.29 -10.86
C PRO A 105 20.97 6.29 -9.56
N ALA A 106 20.94 7.37 -8.79
CA ALA A 106 21.75 7.60 -7.60
C ALA A 106 21.25 6.82 -6.36
N ALA A 107 21.98 6.97 -5.25
CA ALA A 107 21.89 6.19 -4.01
C ALA A 107 20.50 5.83 -3.44
N PRO A 108 19.41 6.63 -3.54
CA PRO A 108 18.10 6.19 -3.05
C PRO A 108 17.33 5.29 -4.03
N VAL A 109 17.56 5.39 -5.33
CA VAL A 109 16.80 4.66 -6.37
C VAL A 109 17.58 3.44 -6.89
N GLY A 110 18.92 3.57 -7.01
CA GLY A 110 19.81 2.52 -7.51
C GLY A 110 19.74 1.21 -6.72
N PRO A 111 20.04 1.20 -5.40
CA PRO A 111 19.97 -0.01 -4.59
C PRO A 111 18.56 -0.62 -4.56
N ALA A 112 17.55 0.21 -4.28
CA ALA A 112 16.16 -0.25 -4.07
C ALA A 112 15.56 -0.96 -5.29
N LEU A 113 15.86 -0.51 -6.51
CA LEU A 113 15.39 -1.17 -7.74
C LEU A 113 16.41 -2.18 -8.31
N GLY A 114 17.69 -2.06 -7.97
CA GLY A 114 18.76 -2.95 -8.41
C GLY A 114 18.57 -4.39 -7.95
N PHE A 115 18.09 -4.61 -6.71
CA PHE A 115 17.76 -5.96 -6.20
C PHE A 115 16.78 -6.73 -7.10
N TYR A 116 15.86 -6.02 -7.76
CA TYR A 116 14.82 -6.60 -8.61
C TYR A 116 15.23 -6.70 -10.10
N ARG A 117 16.50 -6.40 -10.44
CA ARG A 117 17.06 -6.46 -11.81
C ARG A 117 16.27 -5.64 -12.84
N LEU A 118 15.71 -4.51 -12.42
CA LEU A 118 14.89 -3.63 -13.27
C LEU A 118 15.74 -2.67 -14.11
N ASN A 119 15.24 -2.31 -15.30
CA ASN A 119 15.91 -1.34 -16.18
C ASN A 119 15.78 0.10 -15.65
N LEU A 120 16.77 0.50 -14.87
CA LEU A 120 16.84 1.78 -14.17
C LEU A 120 16.87 3.01 -15.10
N MET A 121 17.52 2.88 -16.27
CA MET A 121 17.64 3.97 -17.24
C MET A 121 16.32 4.23 -17.97
N ALA A 122 15.58 3.19 -18.33
CA ALA A 122 14.24 3.31 -18.89
C ALA A 122 13.30 4.00 -17.90
N PHE A 123 13.29 3.55 -16.64
CA PHE A 123 12.51 4.17 -15.57
C PHE A 123 12.81 5.67 -15.40
N CYS A 124 14.09 6.08 -15.37
CA CYS A 124 14.45 7.50 -15.23
C CYS A 124 13.97 8.34 -16.41
N LYS A 125 14.04 7.84 -17.65
CA LYS A 125 13.53 8.53 -18.85
C LYS A 125 12.00 8.68 -18.79
N ASP A 126 11.28 7.59 -18.56
CA ASP A 126 9.81 7.62 -18.53
C ASP A 126 9.26 8.46 -17.37
N PHE A 127 9.91 8.40 -16.21
CA PHE A 127 9.56 9.25 -15.06
C PHE A 127 9.79 10.74 -15.37
N ASN A 128 10.94 11.10 -15.93
CA ASN A 128 11.21 12.49 -16.29
C ASN A 128 10.18 12.99 -17.32
N SER A 129 9.88 12.22 -18.37
CA SER A 129 8.84 12.54 -19.37
C SER A 129 7.44 12.74 -18.76
N ARG A 130 7.02 11.86 -17.83
CA ARG A 130 5.73 12.00 -17.14
C ARG A 130 5.69 13.20 -16.17
N THR A 131 6.84 13.59 -15.61
CA THR A 131 6.92 14.66 -14.60
C THR A 131 7.21 16.05 -15.16
N GLN A 132 7.44 16.21 -16.48
CA GLN A 132 7.62 17.51 -17.15
C GLN A 132 6.51 18.55 -16.85
N LYS A 133 5.29 18.09 -16.53
CA LYS A 133 4.14 18.95 -16.19
C LYS A 133 4.24 19.60 -14.81
N TYR A 134 5.11 19.11 -13.94
CA TYR A 134 5.27 19.58 -12.56
C TYR A 134 6.56 20.39 -12.42
N LYS A 135 6.58 21.34 -11.46
CA LYS A 135 7.80 22.08 -11.14
C LYS A 135 8.90 21.11 -10.69
N ALA A 136 10.12 21.32 -11.17
CA ALA A 136 11.29 20.53 -10.76
C ALA A 136 11.48 20.55 -9.24
N GLU A 137 12.21 19.54 -8.72
CA GLU A 137 12.48 19.32 -7.28
C GLU A 137 11.27 18.96 -6.40
N THR A 138 10.06 18.90 -6.97
CA THR A 138 8.85 18.48 -6.25
C THR A 138 8.94 17.00 -5.86
N PRO A 139 8.86 16.62 -4.56
CA PRO A 139 8.96 15.22 -4.15
C PRO A 139 7.67 14.46 -4.51
N MET A 140 7.78 13.58 -5.50
CA MET A 140 6.67 12.76 -5.98
C MET A 140 6.77 11.33 -5.46
N GLN A 141 5.62 10.72 -5.21
CA GLN A 141 5.55 9.31 -4.82
C GLN A 141 5.35 8.45 -6.07
N VAL A 142 6.17 7.41 -6.22
CA VAL A 142 6.04 6.41 -7.27
C VAL A 142 5.68 5.08 -6.63
N THR A 143 4.66 4.41 -7.18
CA THR A 143 4.37 3.01 -6.87
C THR A 143 4.76 2.21 -8.11
N LEU A 144 5.76 1.34 -7.98
CA LEU A 144 6.28 0.49 -9.05
C LEU A 144 5.92 -0.96 -8.75
N THR A 145 5.36 -1.63 -9.75
CA THR A 145 5.05 -3.07 -9.74
C THR A 145 6.11 -3.77 -10.59
N ALA A 146 6.86 -4.68 -9.98
CA ALA A 146 7.87 -5.49 -10.64
C ALA A 146 7.30 -6.88 -10.99
N TYR A 147 7.51 -7.34 -12.22
CA TYR A 147 7.12 -8.68 -12.69
C TYR A 147 8.33 -9.61 -12.78
N LYS A 148 8.10 -10.92 -12.80
CA LYS A 148 9.18 -11.92 -12.96
C LYS A 148 10.03 -11.72 -14.21
N ASP A 149 9.44 -11.21 -15.28
CA ASP A 149 10.07 -11.05 -16.60
C ASP A 149 11.01 -9.83 -16.70
N SER A 150 11.48 -9.28 -15.56
CA SER A 150 12.21 -7.99 -15.44
C SER A 150 11.47 -6.74 -15.98
N THR A 151 10.24 -6.90 -16.45
CA THR A 151 9.36 -5.78 -16.83
C THR A 151 8.80 -5.09 -15.59
N PHE A 152 8.54 -3.80 -15.69
CA PHE A 152 7.94 -2.99 -14.63
C PHE A 152 6.78 -2.15 -15.18
N GLU A 153 5.77 -1.97 -14.36
CA GLU A 153 4.76 -0.93 -14.53
C GLU A 153 4.86 0.04 -13.35
N PHE A 154 4.67 1.32 -13.59
CA PHE A 154 4.75 2.31 -12.52
C PHE A 154 3.64 3.36 -12.64
N VAL A 155 3.07 3.69 -11.49
CA VAL A 155 2.08 4.76 -11.32
C VAL A 155 2.74 5.90 -10.56
N VAL A 156 2.81 7.06 -11.21
CA VAL A 156 3.25 8.31 -10.59
C VAL A 156 2.04 8.94 -9.91
N LYS A 157 2.17 9.27 -8.62
CA LYS A 157 1.18 10.02 -7.85
C LYS A 157 1.57 11.49 -7.85
N SER A 158 0.61 12.41 -7.97
CA SER A 158 0.88 13.82 -7.67
C SER A 158 1.45 13.95 -6.25
N PRO A 159 2.32 14.96 -6.00
CA PRO A 159 2.92 15.18 -4.68
C PRO A 159 1.89 15.27 -3.55
N SER A 160 2.39 15.12 -2.33
CA SER A 160 1.57 15.18 -1.12
C SER A 160 0.91 16.56 -0.96
N VAL A 161 -0.34 16.57 -0.48
CA VAL A 161 -1.07 17.78 -0.11
C VAL A 161 -0.26 18.65 0.86
N ALA A 162 0.48 18.04 1.79
CA ALA A 162 1.33 18.76 2.73
C ALA A 162 2.47 19.54 2.06
N TRP A 163 2.96 19.10 0.90
CA TRP A 163 3.96 19.85 0.13
C TRP A 163 3.32 21.02 -0.62
N PHE A 164 2.13 20.83 -1.20
CA PHE A 164 1.37 21.92 -1.83
C PHE A 164 1.03 23.03 -0.84
N LEU A 165 0.52 22.68 0.34
CA LEU A 165 0.18 23.65 1.40
C LEU A 165 1.42 24.42 1.87
N LYS A 166 2.55 23.73 2.10
CA LYS A 166 3.84 24.38 2.43
C LYS A 166 4.31 25.34 1.34
N LYS A 167 4.16 24.98 0.06
CA LYS A 167 4.51 25.87 -1.07
C LYS A 167 3.57 27.06 -1.20
N ALA A 168 2.27 26.88 -0.97
CA ALA A 168 1.30 27.99 -0.96
C ALA A 168 1.56 28.97 0.18
N ALA A 169 1.94 28.47 1.37
CA ALA A 169 2.27 29.28 2.53
C ALA A 169 3.72 29.83 2.55
N GLY A 170 4.58 29.39 1.63
CA GLY A 170 6.00 29.77 1.60
C GLY A 170 6.89 29.11 2.70
N ILE A 171 6.35 28.19 3.50
CA ILE A 171 7.03 27.63 4.69
C ILE A 171 7.80 26.35 4.36
N LYS A 172 9.00 26.18 4.96
CA LYS A 172 9.81 24.95 4.88
C LYS A 172 9.38 23.89 5.92
N THR A 173 9.23 24.29 7.18
CA THR A 173 8.97 23.40 8.34
C THR A 173 7.51 23.47 8.78
N ALA A 174 6.88 22.34 9.11
CA ALA A 174 5.50 22.36 9.65
C ALA A 174 5.48 22.76 11.13
N SER A 175 4.31 23.11 11.68
CA SER A 175 4.18 23.32 13.13
C SER A 175 4.57 22.06 13.91
N SER A 176 5.41 22.20 14.94
CA SER A 176 5.74 21.10 15.85
C SER A 176 4.61 20.80 16.84
N ARG A 177 3.65 21.72 17.00
CA ARG A 177 2.49 21.60 17.90
C ARG A 177 1.24 22.14 17.19
N PRO A 178 0.67 21.40 16.22
CA PRO A 178 -0.55 21.83 15.53
C PRO A 178 -1.67 22.10 16.52
N GLY A 179 -2.45 23.17 16.29
CA GLY A 179 -3.50 23.65 17.19
C GLY A 179 -3.05 24.66 18.26
N HIS A 180 -1.78 24.66 18.66
CA HIS A 180 -1.24 25.68 19.59
C HIS A 180 -0.46 26.79 18.87
N THR A 181 0.23 26.46 17.78
CA THR A 181 1.02 27.42 17.01
C THR A 181 0.55 27.39 15.57
N VAL A 182 -0.13 28.46 15.16
CA VAL A 182 -0.49 28.74 13.76
C VAL A 182 0.73 29.34 13.07
N VAL A 183 1.14 28.78 11.93
CA VAL A 183 2.36 29.18 11.21
C VAL A 183 2.04 30.08 10.01
N SER A 184 0.84 29.93 9.44
CA SER A 184 0.33 30.75 8.33
C SER A 184 -1.18 30.59 8.20
N SER A 185 -1.83 31.60 7.64
CA SER A 185 -3.17 31.48 7.06
C SER A 185 -3.10 31.17 5.55
N LEU A 186 -4.09 30.43 5.03
CA LEU A 186 -4.33 30.24 3.60
C LEU A 186 -5.80 30.51 3.28
N THR A 187 -6.09 31.03 2.09
CA THR A 187 -7.48 31.24 1.64
C THR A 187 -8.07 29.97 1.01
N LEU A 188 -9.39 29.84 1.06
CA LEU A 188 -10.12 28.75 0.39
C LEU A 188 -9.85 28.65 -1.12
N ARG A 189 -9.51 29.77 -1.78
CA ARG A 189 -9.12 29.77 -3.20
C ARG A 189 -7.92 28.86 -3.47
N HIS A 190 -6.87 28.96 -2.65
CA HIS A 190 -5.68 28.10 -2.78
C HIS A 190 -6.03 26.62 -2.55
N VAL A 191 -6.90 26.33 -1.58
CA VAL A 191 -7.39 24.97 -1.30
C VAL A 191 -8.10 24.38 -2.52
N TYR A 192 -8.96 25.16 -3.17
CA TYR A 192 -9.72 24.77 -4.36
C TYR A 192 -8.81 24.56 -5.59
N GLU A 193 -7.80 25.40 -5.78
CA GLU A 193 -6.80 25.24 -6.85
C GLU A 193 -5.95 23.97 -6.65
N ILE A 194 -5.51 23.70 -5.41
CA ILE A 194 -4.82 22.44 -5.04
C ILE A 194 -5.74 21.22 -5.23
N ALA A 195 -7.02 21.33 -4.88
CA ALA A 195 -8.00 20.26 -5.07
C ALA A 195 -8.16 19.89 -6.55
N LYS A 196 -8.29 20.88 -7.44
CA LYS A 196 -8.36 20.65 -8.90
C LYS A 196 -7.13 19.95 -9.45
N LEU A 197 -5.94 20.40 -9.06
CA LEU A 197 -4.69 19.75 -9.48
C LEU A 197 -4.65 18.30 -9.00
N LYS A 198 -5.00 18.05 -7.73
CA LYS A 198 -4.98 16.71 -7.13
C LYS A 198 -6.06 15.79 -7.71
N GLN A 199 -7.22 16.31 -8.09
CA GLN A 199 -8.31 15.55 -8.71
C GLN A 199 -7.93 14.92 -10.06
N SER A 200 -6.92 15.46 -10.75
CA SER A 200 -6.41 14.88 -12.00
C SER A 200 -5.71 13.52 -11.81
N ASP A 201 -5.26 13.19 -10.58
CA ASP A 201 -4.66 11.89 -10.25
C ASP A 201 -5.67 10.74 -10.43
N PRO A 202 -5.24 9.57 -10.95
CA PRO A 202 -6.11 8.40 -11.09
C PRO A 202 -6.76 7.97 -9.76
N TYR A 203 -6.12 8.20 -8.62
CA TYR A 203 -6.65 7.89 -7.29
C TYR A 203 -7.75 8.83 -6.80
N CYS A 204 -7.82 10.06 -7.32
CA CYS A 204 -8.71 11.11 -6.81
C CYS A 204 -9.89 11.41 -7.75
N LYS A 205 -9.89 10.86 -8.97
CA LYS A 205 -10.96 11.06 -9.98
C LYS A 205 -12.37 10.69 -9.52
N HIS A 206 -12.51 9.72 -8.62
CA HIS A 206 -13.82 9.27 -8.13
C HIS A 206 -14.38 10.12 -6.98
N MET A 207 -13.62 11.09 -6.47
CA MET A 207 -13.99 11.90 -5.30
C MET A 207 -14.59 13.24 -5.74
N SER A 208 -15.64 13.69 -5.05
CA SER A 208 -16.19 15.02 -5.28
C SER A 208 -15.21 16.11 -4.85
N LEU A 209 -15.25 17.25 -5.53
CA LEU A 209 -14.32 18.36 -5.29
C LEU A 209 -14.48 18.91 -3.85
N GLU A 210 -15.70 18.98 -3.33
CA GLU A 210 -15.96 19.34 -1.93
C GLU A 210 -15.30 18.39 -0.92
N ALA A 211 -15.36 17.07 -1.17
CA ALA A 211 -14.76 16.09 -0.29
C ALA A 211 -13.22 16.15 -0.34
N LEU A 212 -12.64 16.42 -1.51
CA LEU A 212 -11.21 16.73 -1.65
C LEU A 212 -10.83 18.00 -0.86
N CYS A 213 -11.60 19.10 -0.97
CA CYS A 213 -11.38 20.30 -0.18
C CYS A 213 -11.43 20.03 1.32
N LYS A 214 -12.42 19.26 1.82
CA LYS A 214 -12.50 18.85 3.23
C LYS A 214 -11.27 18.05 3.69
N SER A 215 -10.76 17.15 2.85
CA SER A 215 -9.52 16.40 3.12
C SER A 215 -8.27 17.29 3.17
N ILE A 216 -8.18 18.28 2.27
CA ILE A 216 -7.08 19.26 2.26
C ILE A 216 -7.16 20.17 3.49
N ILE A 217 -8.36 20.61 3.90
CA ILE A 217 -8.57 21.39 5.13
C ILE A 217 -8.09 20.60 6.36
N GLY A 218 -8.46 19.33 6.50
CA GLY A 218 -7.95 18.47 7.57
C GLY A 218 -6.42 18.37 7.57
N THR A 219 -5.80 18.28 6.39
CA THR A 219 -4.34 18.25 6.24
C THR A 219 -3.68 19.57 6.67
N ALA A 220 -4.29 20.71 6.35
CA ALA A 220 -3.79 22.03 6.75
C ALA A 220 -3.82 22.21 8.28
N ASN A 221 -4.91 21.81 8.93
CA ASN A 221 -5.05 21.85 10.38
C ASN A 221 -3.93 21.02 11.06
N SER A 222 -3.62 19.83 10.55
CA SER A 222 -2.51 18.99 11.04
C SER A 222 -1.11 19.60 10.86
N LEU A 223 -0.95 20.61 10.00
CA LEU A 223 0.32 21.33 9.79
C LEU A 223 0.42 22.63 10.60
N GLY A 224 -0.66 23.03 11.30
CA GLY A 224 -0.77 24.34 11.94
C GLY A 224 -1.01 25.47 10.94
N ILE A 225 -1.71 25.20 9.83
CA ILE A 225 -2.12 26.20 8.84
C ILE A 225 -3.61 26.46 9.01
N GLU A 226 -3.98 27.70 9.29
CA GLU A 226 -5.38 28.11 9.41
C GLU A 226 -5.97 28.44 8.03
N ILE A 227 -7.24 28.13 7.81
CA ILE A 227 -7.92 28.37 6.54
C ILE A 227 -9.01 29.42 6.72
N VAL A 228 -8.78 30.57 6.10
CA VAL A 228 -9.69 31.73 6.15
C VAL A 228 -10.58 31.71 4.91
N LYS A 229 -11.86 32.07 5.09
CA LYS A 229 -12.82 32.18 3.98
C LYS A 229 -12.49 33.37 3.08
N ASP A 230 -12.29 34.53 3.69
CA ASP A 230 -12.08 35.82 3.03
C ASP A 230 -10.89 36.55 3.69
N LEU A 231 -10.04 37.20 2.88
CA LEU A 231 -8.95 38.11 3.30
C LEU A 231 -9.14 39.46 2.61
#